data_AF-A0A8K0CXD4-F1
#
_entry.id   AF-A0A8K0CXD4-F1
#
_cell.length_a   1.000
_cell.length_b   1.000
_cell.length_c   1.000
_cell.angle_alpha   90.00
_cell.angle_beta   90.00
_cell.angle_gamma   90.00
#
_symmetry.space_group_name_H-M   'P 1'
#
loop_
_entity.id
_entity.type
_entity.pdbx_description
1 polymer ?
#
loop_
_entity_poly.entity_id
_entity_poly.type
_entity_poly.pdbx_seq_one_letter_code
_entity_poly.pdbx_strand_id
1 'polypeptide(L)'
;MFLPTKILSTICFVVVSVNCFETANLEIPELEYLNKSVNPCDNFYEFTCGNFQNVKPRPEKLPLWDHFIILQEELHALMKVILKSPEHEEDPVALTKARAAYNACINVDYADQLQMPEIKILEDEDWPLISHSEGASFNWNAVGKLIATYGVQLFFTIEVMPNLFDAHNNVIY
;
A
#
# COMPACT_ATOMS: atom_id res chain seq x y z
N MET A 1 -16.65 69.24 22.98
CA MET A 1 -16.56 68.29 24.11
C MET A 1 -17.47 67.13 23.73
N PHE A 2 -16.90 66.09 23.10
CA PHE A 2 -17.65 65.06 22.37
C PHE A 2 -18.12 63.92 23.28
N LEU A 3 -19.36 63.49 23.02
CA LEU A 3 -20.14 62.41 23.64
C LEU A 3 -19.66 60.99 23.21
N PRO A 4 -20.16 59.91 23.87
CA PRO A 4 -19.52 58.60 23.97
C PRO A 4 -20.01 57.54 22.95
N THR A 5 -19.44 56.32 23.07
CA THR A 5 -19.74 55.00 22.47
C THR A 5 -19.16 54.67 21.08
N LYS A 6 -18.37 53.58 21.00
CA LYS A 6 -18.35 52.58 19.91
C LYS A 6 -17.50 51.34 20.24
N ILE A 7 -18.20 50.23 20.48
CA ILE A 7 -18.01 48.89 19.87
C ILE A 7 -16.56 48.43 19.69
N LEU A 8 -16.07 47.60 20.61
CA LEU A 8 -14.92 46.72 20.37
C LEU A 8 -15.37 45.60 19.41
N SER A 9 -15.32 45.88 18.10
CA SER A 9 -15.41 44.85 17.08
C SER A 9 -14.05 44.15 17.05
N THR A 10 -14.00 42.90 17.50
CA THR A 10 -12.86 42.02 17.30
C THR A 10 -12.66 41.88 15.79
N ILE A 11 -11.67 42.59 15.25
CA ILE A 11 -11.22 42.42 13.87
C ILE A 11 -10.56 41.04 13.82
N CYS A 12 -11.30 40.06 13.32
CA CYS A 12 -10.73 38.77 12.95
C CYS A 12 -9.89 39.00 11.70
N PHE A 13 -8.57 39.16 11.87
CA PHE A 13 -7.65 39.16 10.74
C PHE A 13 -7.62 37.73 10.19
N VAL A 14 -8.37 37.47 9.12
CA VAL A 14 -8.17 36.27 8.31
C VAL A 14 -6.78 36.40 7.69
N VAL A 15 -5.84 35.59 8.15
CA VAL A 15 -4.48 35.54 7.59
C VAL A 15 -4.58 34.84 6.25
N VAL A 16 -4.73 35.62 5.17
CA VAL A 16 -4.70 35.10 3.81
C VAL A 16 -3.28 35.25 3.28
N SER A 17 -2.47 34.20 3.37
CA SER A 17 -1.23 34.11 2.60
C SER A 17 -1.56 33.93 1.11
N VAL A 18 -0.61 34.18 0.20
CA VAL A 18 -0.82 33.96 -1.24
C VAL A 18 -1.23 32.50 -1.54
N ASN A 19 -0.67 31.54 -0.80
CA ASN A 19 -1.11 30.14 -0.83
C ASN A 19 -2.56 29.94 -0.35
N CYS A 20 -3.06 30.80 0.53
CA CYS A 20 -4.41 30.71 1.05
C CYS A 20 -5.48 31.13 0.01
N PHE A 21 -5.10 31.99 -0.96
CA PHE A 21 -5.99 32.44 -2.04
C PHE A 21 -6.17 31.37 -3.12
N GLU A 22 -5.14 30.58 -3.41
CA GLU A 22 -5.28 29.38 -4.26
C GLU A 22 -6.09 28.29 -3.55
N THR A 23 -5.93 28.12 -2.23
CA THR A 23 -6.74 27.16 -1.46
C THR A 23 -8.20 27.57 -1.27
N ALA A 24 -8.54 28.86 -1.40
CA ALA A 24 -9.93 29.32 -1.31
C ALA A 24 -10.79 28.86 -2.51
N ASN A 25 -10.14 28.49 -3.62
CA ASN A 25 -10.75 27.87 -4.79
C ASN A 25 -10.45 26.36 -4.90
N LEU A 26 -9.70 25.77 -3.97
CA LEU A 26 -9.58 24.32 -3.86
C LEU A 26 -10.85 23.81 -3.20
N GLU A 27 -11.59 22.96 -3.92
CA GLU A 27 -12.45 21.97 -3.27
C GLU A 27 -11.53 21.17 -2.34
N ILE A 28 -11.64 21.43 -1.04
CA ILE A 28 -11.04 20.57 -0.01
C ILE A 28 -12.09 19.48 0.21
N PRO A 29 -11.99 18.30 -0.45
CA PRO A 29 -13.03 17.28 -0.41
C PRO A 29 -13.27 16.77 1.03
N GLU A 30 -12.29 16.94 1.92
CA GLU A 30 -12.39 16.58 3.33
C GLU A 30 -13.44 17.41 4.09
N LEU A 31 -13.77 18.61 3.62
CA LEU A 31 -14.84 19.42 4.22
C LEU A 31 -16.23 18.77 4.07
N GLU A 32 -16.40 17.90 3.08
CA GLU A 32 -17.64 17.14 2.88
C GLU A 32 -17.78 16.00 3.88
N TYR A 33 -16.69 15.56 4.51
CA TYR A 33 -16.69 14.45 5.47
C TYR A 33 -17.13 14.87 6.87
N LEU A 34 -17.19 16.18 7.12
CA LEU A 34 -17.55 16.76 8.41
C LEU A 34 -19.01 16.43 8.78
N ASN A 35 -19.21 15.83 9.96
CA ASN A 35 -20.52 15.78 10.62
C ASN A 35 -20.65 16.95 11.60
N LYS A 36 -21.13 18.10 11.10
CA LYS A 36 -21.30 19.33 11.90
C LYS A 36 -22.35 19.25 13.01
N SER A 37 -23.09 18.15 13.09
CA SER A 37 -24.07 17.90 14.17
C SER A 37 -23.41 17.42 15.46
N VAL A 38 -22.14 17.01 15.41
CA VAL A 38 -21.37 16.52 16.56
C VAL A 38 -20.41 17.60 17.04
N ASN A 39 -20.27 17.77 18.34
CA ASN A 39 -19.32 18.72 18.90
C ASN A 39 -17.89 18.13 18.81
N PRO A 40 -16.91 18.82 18.18
CA PRO A 40 -15.54 18.33 18.05
C PRO A 40 -14.85 18.07 19.40
N CYS A 41 -15.25 18.77 20.47
CA CYS A 41 -14.69 18.55 21.81
C CYS A 41 -15.16 17.24 22.45
N ASP A 42 -16.29 16.68 21.98
CA ASP A 42 -16.87 15.45 22.53
C ASP A 42 -16.45 14.22 21.73
N ASN A 43 -16.47 14.31 20.40
CA ASN A 43 -15.96 13.26 19.51
C ASN A 43 -15.40 13.87 18.23
N PHE A 44 -14.09 14.14 18.23
CA PHE A 44 -13.42 14.76 17.10
C PHE A 44 -13.47 13.90 15.84
N TYR A 45 -13.33 12.57 15.97
CA TYR A 45 -13.38 11.65 14.83
C TYR A 45 -14.74 11.70 14.12
N GLU A 46 -15.84 11.63 14.86
CA GLU A 46 -17.18 11.72 14.28
C GLU A 46 -17.43 13.10 13.68
N PHE A 47 -16.98 14.18 14.35
CA PHE A 47 -17.07 15.52 13.78
C PHE A 47 -16.34 15.64 12.45
N THR A 48 -15.12 15.10 12.33
CA THR A 48 -14.31 15.25 11.12
C THR A 48 -14.63 14.25 10.01
N CYS A 49 -15.01 13.02 10.37
CA CYS A 49 -15.09 11.89 9.45
C CYS A 49 -16.47 11.21 9.44
N GLY A 50 -17.41 11.62 10.30
CA GLY A 50 -18.70 10.93 10.48
C GLY A 50 -19.55 10.87 9.21
N ASN A 51 -19.33 11.77 8.26
CA ASN A 51 -20.00 11.75 6.95
C ASN A 51 -19.18 11.08 5.84
N PHE A 52 -17.94 10.66 6.11
CA PHE A 52 -17.03 10.08 5.10
C PHE A 52 -17.66 8.89 4.36
N GLN A 53 -18.27 7.95 5.07
CA GLN A 53 -18.90 6.76 4.47
C GLN A 53 -20.05 7.08 3.51
N ASN A 54 -20.73 8.21 3.67
CA ASN A 54 -21.80 8.65 2.77
C ASN A 54 -21.25 9.30 1.51
N VAL A 55 -20.13 10.01 1.63
CA VAL A 55 -19.46 10.69 0.50
C VAL A 55 -18.57 9.71 -0.29
N LYS A 56 -17.89 8.80 0.40
CA LYS A 56 -16.98 7.79 -0.12
C LYS A 56 -17.41 6.40 0.37
N PRO A 57 -18.49 5.83 -0.20
CA PRO A 57 -18.94 4.50 0.18
C PRO A 57 -17.86 3.45 -0.12
N ARG A 58 -17.66 2.53 0.82
CA ARG A 58 -16.69 1.43 0.67
C ARG A 58 -17.07 0.55 -0.53
N PRO A 59 -16.15 0.33 -1.49
CA PRO A 59 -16.36 -0.65 -2.55
C PRO A 59 -16.58 -2.06 -1.98
N GLU A 60 -17.54 -2.80 -2.53
CA GLU A 60 -17.96 -4.11 -2.00
C GLU A 60 -16.79 -5.12 -1.86
N LYS A 61 -15.86 -5.09 -2.81
CA LYS A 61 -14.73 -6.00 -2.90
C LYS A 61 -13.61 -5.72 -1.89
N LEU A 62 -13.63 -4.55 -1.23
CA LEU A 62 -12.56 -4.13 -0.33
C LEU A 62 -13.05 -4.16 1.11
N PRO A 63 -12.34 -4.82 2.04
CA PRO A 63 -12.77 -4.93 3.43
C PRO A 63 -12.66 -3.60 4.20
N LEU A 64 -11.82 -2.68 3.73
CA LEU A 64 -11.54 -1.38 4.34
C LEU A 64 -11.55 -0.29 3.26
N TRP A 65 -12.00 0.91 3.63
CA TRP A 65 -11.94 2.09 2.78
C TRP A 65 -11.65 3.31 3.62
N ASP A 66 -10.45 3.86 3.44
CA ASP A 66 -9.95 5.05 4.10
C ASP A 66 -9.04 5.83 3.15
N HIS A 67 -8.47 6.92 3.63
CA HIS A 67 -7.57 7.76 2.84
C HIS A 67 -6.32 7.03 2.34
N PHE A 68 -5.76 6.10 3.11
CA PHE A 68 -4.57 5.36 2.68
C PHE A 68 -4.91 4.41 1.54
N ILE A 69 -6.04 3.71 1.64
CA ILE A 69 -6.51 2.82 0.57
C ILE A 69 -6.85 3.61 -0.69
N ILE A 70 -7.51 4.78 -0.56
CA ILE A 70 -7.81 5.65 -1.70
C ILE A 70 -6.52 6.05 -2.43
N LEU A 71 -5.54 6.57 -1.69
CA LEU A 71 -4.25 6.97 -2.27
C LEU A 71 -3.51 5.79 -2.89
N GLN A 72 -3.56 4.62 -2.25
CA GLN A 72 -2.95 3.41 -2.77
C GLN A 72 -3.60 2.98 -4.10
N GLU A 73 -4.92 3.03 -4.21
CA GLU A 73 -5.63 2.71 -5.45
C GLU A 73 -5.32 3.70 -6.58
N GLU A 74 -5.23 5.00 -6.26
CA GLU A 74 -4.81 6.03 -7.22
C GLU A 74 -3.37 5.80 -7.70
N LEU A 75 -2.46 5.49 -6.77
CA LEU A 75 -1.08 5.15 -7.10
C LEU A 75 -1.00 3.89 -7.95
N HIS A 76 -1.75 2.83 -7.60
CA HIS A 76 -1.82 1.60 -8.40
C HIS A 76 -2.35 1.88 -9.82
N ALA A 77 -3.34 2.75 -9.97
CA ALA A 77 -3.86 3.15 -11.27
C ALA A 77 -2.78 3.85 -12.11
N LEU A 78 -2.03 4.79 -11.52
CA LEU A 78 -0.92 5.46 -12.18
C LEU A 78 0.20 4.48 -12.56
N MET A 79 0.59 3.58 -11.64
CA MET A 79 1.59 2.55 -11.91
C MET A 79 1.18 1.67 -13.09
N LYS A 80 -0.10 1.26 -13.17
CA LYS A 80 -0.62 0.48 -14.32
C LYS A 80 -0.49 1.26 -15.63
N VAL A 81 -0.72 2.57 -15.64
CA VAL A 81 -0.52 3.41 -16.84
C VAL A 81 0.94 3.39 -17.27
N ILE A 82 1.87 3.59 -16.34
CA ILE A 82 3.33 3.60 -16.63
C ILE A 82 3.79 2.22 -17.13
N LEU A 83 3.35 1.15 -16.49
CA LEU A 83 3.78 -0.21 -16.83
C LEU A 83 3.21 -0.70 -18.16
N LYS A 84 2.05 -0.16 -18.59
CA LYS A 84 1.43 -0.44 -19.89
C LYS A 84 1.88 0.50 -21.00
N SER A 85 2.62 1.57 -20.69
CA SER A 85 3.08 2.49 -21.72
C SER A 85 4.06 1.79 -22.66
N PRO A 86 4.17 2.25 -23.93
CA PRO A 86 5.22 1.79 -24.83
C PRO A 86 6.60 1.92 -24.21
N GLU A 87 7.51 1.02 -24.58
CA GLU A 87 8.92 1.14 -24.23
C GLU A 87 9.60 2.19 -25.11
N HIS A 88 10.56 2.90 -24.54
CA HIS A 88 11.41 3.88 -25.20
C HIS A 88 12.88 3.46 -25.09
N GLU A 89 13.69 3.80 -26.09
CA GLU A 89 15.12 3.44 -26.10
C GLU A 89 15.89 4.02 -24.91
N GLU A 90 15.43 5.14 -24.35
CA GLU A 90 16.04 5.82 -23.20
C GLU A 90 15.56 5.27 -21.85
N ASP A 91 14.65 4.28 -21.84
CA ASP A 91 14.11 3.76 -20.58
C ASP A 91 15.20 3.05 -19.75
N PRO A 92 15.27 3.29 -18.43
CA PRO A 92 16.19 2.56 -17.56
C PRO A 92 15.90 1.06 -17.59
N VAL A 93 16.95 0.24 -17.52
CA VAL A 93 16.83 -1.24 -17.45
C VAL A 93 15.88 -1.70 -16.35
N ALA A 94 15.83 -0.98 -15.23
CA ALA A 94 14.91 -1.28 -14.12
C ALA A 94 13.43 -1.15 -14.56
N LEU A 95 13.10 -0.14 -15.35
CA LEU A 95 11.75 0.08 -15.87
C LEU A 95 11.39 -1.00 -16.90
N THR A 96 12.29 -1.34 -17.81
CA THR A 96 12.09 -2.44 -18.78
C THR A 96 11.81 -3.77 -18.07
N LYS A 97 12.58 -4.11 -17.03
CA LYS A 97 12.35 -5.31 -16.23
C LYS A 97 11.01 -5.28 -15.50
N ALA A 98 10.63 -4.14 -14.94
CA ALA A 98 9.33 -3.98 -14.27
C ALA A 98 8.16 -4.16 -15.24
N ARG A 99 8.25 -3.60 -16.46
CA ARG A 99 7.24 -3.82 -17.52
C ARG A 99 7.16 -5.27 -17.95
N ALA A 100 8.30 -5.93 -18.17
CA ALA A 100 8.35 -7.34 -18.52
C ALA A 100 7.69 -8.22 -17.45
N ALA A 101 8.02 -7.99 -16.17
CA ALA A 101 7.40 -8.70 -15.05
C ALA A 101 5.89 -8.45 -14.96
N TYR A 102 5.45 -7.19 -15.12
CA TYR A 102 4.04 -6.83 -15.15
C TYR A 102 3.28 -7.56 -16.26
N ASN A 103 3.80 -7.52 -17.49
CA ASN A 103 3.19 -8.14 -18.66
C ASN A 103 3.11 -9.67 -18.53
N ALA A 104 4.14 -10.29 -17.96
CA ALA A 104 4.11 -11.73 -17.65
C ALA A 104 3.02 -12.07 -16.62
N CYS A 105 2.82 -11.22 -15.61
CA CYS A 105 1.83 -11.43 -14.55
C CYS A 105 0.38 -11.24 -15.02
N ILE A 106 0.11 -10.25 -15.88
CA ILE A 106 -1.28 -9.93 -16.29
C ILE A 106 -1.79 -10.79 -17.45
N ASN A 107 -0.90 -11.53 -18.12
CA ASN A 107 -1.26 -12.39 -19.25
C ASN A 107 -1.83 -13.73 -18.75
N VAL A 108 -3.11 -13.70 -18.38
CA VAL A 108 -3.83 -14.88 -17.85
C VAL A 108 -3.88 -16.01 -18.87
N ASP A 109 -4.08 -15.71 -20.16
CA ASP A 109 -4.12 -16.74 -21.21
C ASP A 109 -2.80 -17.52 -21.32
N TYR A 110 -1.68 -16.83 -21.17
CA TYR A 110 -0.36 -17.47 -21.11
C TYR A 110 -0.19 -18.26 -19.81
N ALA A 111 -0.60 -17.70 -18.67
CA ALA A 111 -0.52 -18.36 -17.38
C ALA A 111 -1.32 -19.68 -17.35
N ASP A 112 -2.53 -19.70 -17.92
CA ASP A 112 -3.39 -20.89 -17.98
C ASP A 112 -2.82 -21.99 -18.89
N GLN A 113 -1.91 -21.65 -19.82
CA GLN A 113 -1.20 -22.63 -20.65
C GLN A 113 0.00 -23.26 -19.93
N LEU A 114 0.52 -22.62 -18.88
CA LEU A 114 1.64 -23.15 -18.12
C LEU A 114 1.16 -24.31 -17.26
N GLN A 115 1.85 -25.45 -17.35
CA GLN A 115 1.66 -26.54 -16.39
C GLN A 115 2.09 -26.02 -15.02
N MET A 116 1.18 -26.09 -14.03
CA MET A 116 1.33 -25.55 -12.67
C MET A 116 2.78 -25.61 -12.17
N PRO A 117 3.55 -24.50 -12.25
CA PRO A 117 4.98 -24.51 -12.00
C PRO A 117 5.31 -24.90 -10.57
N GLU A 118 4.37 -24.72 -9.65
CA GLU A 118 4.47 -25.13 -8.25
C GLU A 118 4.53 -26.65 -8.12
N ILE A 119 3.79 -27.40 -8.94
CA ILE A 119 3.80 -28.88 -8.88
C ILE A 119 5.18 -29.40 -9.24
N LYS A 120 5.82 -28.82 -10.27
CA LYS A 120 7.17 -29.21 -10.65
C LYS A 120 8.18 -29.01 -9.52
N ILE A 121 8.08 -27.89 -8.79
CA ILE A 121 8.93 -27.65 -7.62
C ILE A 121 8.69 -28.72 -6.54
N LEU A 122 7.43 -29.06 -6.28
CA LEU A 122 7.09 -30.07 -5.28
C LEU A 122 7.53 -31.49 -5.70
N GLU A 123 7.52 -31.80 -7.00
CA GLU A 123 8.08 -33.04 -7.55
C GLU A 123 9.61 -33.09 -7.41
N ASP A 124 10.30 -32.01 -7.77
CA ASP A 124 11.76 -31.89 -7.67
C ASP A 124 12.26 -32.02 -6.22
N GLU A 125 11.45 -31.59 -5.25
CA GLU A 125 11.74 -31.66 -3.81
C GLU A 125 11.13 -32.90 -3.11
N ASP A 126 10.64 -33.88 -3.88
CA ASP A 126 10.10 -35.17 -3.39
C ASP A 126 9.00 -35.01 -2.34
N TRP A 127 8.06 -34.09 -2.57
CA TRP A 127 6.98 -33.81 -1.64
C TRP A 127 6.08 -35.05 -1.44
N PRO A 128 5.94 -35.60 -0.19
CA PRO A 128 5.35 -36.92 0.03
C PRO A 128 3.92 -37.11 -0.49
N LEU A 129 3.10 -36.05 -0.49
CA LEU A 129 1.73 -36.09 -0.99
C LEU A 129 1.66 -36.35 -2.51
N ILE A 130 2.69 -35.91 -3.25
CA ILE A 130 2.75 -36.02 -4.71
C ILE A 130 3.59 -37.24 -5.10
N SER A 131 4.75 -37.42 -4.46
CA SER A 131 5.68 -38.50 -4.81
C SER A 131 5.29 -39.88 -4.26
N HIS A 132 4.29 -39.95 -3.37
CA HIS A 132 3.87 -41.19 -2.70
C HIS A 132 5.03 -41.87 -1.95
N SER A 133 6.06 -41.09 -1.56
CA SER A 133 7.16 -41.58 -0.76
C SER A 133 6.67 -41.88 0.66
N GLU A 134 7.22 -42.92 1.30
CA GLU A 134 6.84 -43.34 2.67
C GLU A 134 7.33 -42.37 3.77
N GLY A 135 7.57 -41.11 3.41
CA GLY A 135 8.15 -40.08 4.25
C GLY A 135 9.66 -40.04 4.07
N ALA A 136 10.13 -39.04 3.31
CA ALA A 136 11.55 -38.70 3.29
C ALA A 136 12.05 -38.45 4.72
N SER A 137 13.25 -38.93 5.05
CA SER A 137 13.85 -38.66 6.35
C SER A 137 14.04 -37.15 6.52
N PHE A 138 13.34 -36.56 7.49
CA PHE A 138 13.40 -35.13 7.72
C PHE A 138 14.80 -34.68 8.15
N ASN A 139 15.29 -33.60 7.53
CA ASN A 139 16.58 -32.98 7.85
C ASN A 139 16.46 -31.45 7.83
N TRP A 140 16.86 -30.79 8.92
CA TRP A 140 16.85 -29.33 9.01
C TRP A 140 17.70 -28.64 7.93
N ASN A 141 18.77 -29.28 7.45
CA ASN A 141 19.55 -28.75 6.33
C ASN A 141 18.75 -28.74 5.01
N ALA A 142 17.83 -29.69 4.82
CA ALA A 142 16.94 -29.69 3.67
C ALA A 142 15.95 -28.53 3.73
N VAL A 143 15.40 -28.25 4.93
CA VAL A 143 14.57 -27.05 5.17
C VAL A 143 15.35 -25.77 4.88
N GLY A 144 16.59 -25.66 5.37
CA GLY A 144 17.44 -24.50 5.10
C GLY A 144 17.75 -24.33 3.62
N LYS A 145 17.97 -25.42 2.88
CA LYS A 145 18.18 -25.41 1.43
C LYS A 145 16.91 -24.93 0.70
N LEU A 146 15.73 -25.43 1.06
CA LEU A 146 14.45 -24.99 0.48
C LEU A 146 14.24 -23.49 0.66
N ILE A 147 14.46 -22.98 1.87
CA ILE A 147 14.36 -21.55 2.17
C ILE A 147 15.37 -20.76 1.32
N ALA A 148 16.62 -21.20 1.24
CA ALA A 148 17.66 -20.50 0.48
C ALA A 148 17.45 -20.54 -1.05
N THR A 149 16.87 -21.62 -1.59
CA THR A 149 16.64 -21.78 -3.04
C THR A 149 15.39 -21.05 -3.50
N TYR A 150 14.29 -21.14 -2.76
CA TYR A 150 12.98 -20.62 -3.20
C TYR A 150 12.53 -19.35 -2.47
N GLY A 151 13.20 -18.98 -1.37
CA GLY A 151 12.82 -17.82 -0.56
C GLY A 151 11.53 -18.01 0.25
N VAL A 152 10.99 -19.23 0.30
CA VAL A 152 9.76 -19.55 1.05
C VAL A 152 10.13 -19.89 2.49
N GLN A 153 9.82 -18.98 3.41
CA GLN A 153 9.98 -19.19 4.84
C GLN A 153 8.99 -20.26 5.32
N LEU A 154 9.48 -21.23 6.12
CA LEU A 154 8.68 -22.37 6.59
C LEU A 154 8.44 -22.28 8.10
N PHE A 155 9.25 -23.00 8.89
CA PHE A 155 9.09 -23.07 10.34
C PHE A 155 9.64 -21.85 11.08
N PHE A 156 10.64 -21.20 10.48
CA PHE A 156 11.29 -20.01 11.00
C PHE A 156 11.35 -18.98 9.88
N THR A 157 11.18 -17.72 10.25
CA THR A 157 11.51 -16.60 9.39
C THR A 157 12.98 -16.29 9.62
N ILE A 158 13.81 -16.49 8.59
CA ILE A 158 15.23 -16.16 8.63
C ILE A 158 15.43 -14.86 7.87
N GLU A 159 15.81 -13.80 8.56
CA GLU A 159 16.03 -12.49 7.96
C GLU A 159 17.43 -11.95 8.24
N VAL A 160 18.07 -11.38 7.23
CA VAL A 160 19.32 -10.66 7.40
C VAL A 160 18.98 -9.18 7.52
N MET A 161 19.06 -8.66 8.75
CA MET A 161 18.74 -7.27 9.06
C MET A 161 19.92 -6.57 9.74
N PRO A 162 19.96 -5.23 9.76
CA PRO A 162 20.92 -4.49 10.56
C PRO A 162 20.90 -4.93 12.02
N ASN A 163 22.07 -5.04 12.64
CA ASN A 163 22.19 -5.35 14.05
C ASN A 163 21.58 -4.19 14.87
N LEU A 164 20.63 -4.51 15.76
CA LEU A 164 19.93 -3.53 16.60
C LEU A 164 20.89 -2.77 17.54
N PHE A 165 22.06 -3.34 17.82
CA PHE A 165 23.09 -2.74 18.67
C PHE A 165 24.27 -2.14 17.89
N ASP A 166 24.42 -2.45 16.60
CA ASP A 166 25.45 -1.88 15.72
C ASP A 166 25.04 -1.93 14.23
N ALA A 167 24.45 -0.85 13.73
CA ALA A 167 23.93 -0.77 12.37
C ALA A 167 25.00 -0.84 11.25
N HIS A 168 26.29 -0.92 11.56
CA HIS A 168 27.34 -1.17 10.56
C HIS A 168 27.40 -2.64 10.12
N ASN A 169 26.84 -3.54 10.93
CA ASN A 169 26.86 -4.97 10.69
C ASN A 169 25.44 -5.50 10.53
N ASN A 170 25.26 -6.48 9.64
CA ASN A 170 24.03 -7.25 9.57
C ASN A 170 24.16 -8.52 10.41
N VAL A 171 23.06 -8.98 10.99
CA VAL A 171 22.97 -10.26 11.69
C VAL A 171 21.71 -11.00 11.23
N ILE A 172 21.71 -12.31 11.44
CA ILE A 172 20.55 -13.16 11.17
C ILE A 172 19.62 -13.08 12.39
N TYR A 173 18.35 -12.79 12.13
CA TYR A 173 17.25 -12.91 13.09
C TYR A 173 16.34 -14.07 12.72
#